data_AF-A0A4R5NS85-F1
#
_entry.id   AF-A0A4R5NS85-F1
#
_cell.length_a   1.000
_cell.length_b   1.000
_cell.length_c   1.000
_cell.angle_alpha   90.00
_cell.angle_beta   90.00
_cell.angle_gamma   90.00
#
_symmetry.space_group_name_H-M   'P 1'
#
loop_
_entity.id
_entity.type
_entity.pdbx_description
1 polymer ?
#
loop_
_entity_poly.entity_id
_entity_poly.type
_entity_poly.pdbx_seq_one_letter_code
_entity_poly.pdbx_strand_id
1 'polypeptide(L)' 'MAKKNRPIEVNIEEREDGDITVTDVLIGESKIGEVRPADDRFDASLEGESPMRYKTLDEAVESLLKEYHLHHG' A
#
# COMPACT_ATOMS: atom_id res chain seq x y z
N MET A 1 -27.05 1.66 -14.37
CA MET A 1 -25.59 1.47 -14.58
C MET A 1 -25.07 0.66 -13.41
N ALA A 2 -24.69 -0.60 -13.63
CA ALA A 2 -24.10 -1.42 -12.58
C ALA A 2 -22.63 -1.02 -12.45
N LYS A 3 -22.29 -0.23 -11.42
CA LYS A 3 -20.89 -0.10 -11.01
C LYS A 3 -20.43 -1.52 -10.67
N LYS A 4 -19.62 -2.09 -11.55
CA LYS A 4 -19.13 -3.46 -11.46
C LYS A 4 -18.21 -3.51 -10.25
N ASN A 5 -18.79 -3.80 -9.09
CA ASN A 5 -18.08 -3.97 -7.82
C ASN A 5 -17.27 -5.26 -7.95
N ARG A 6 -16.14 -5.19 -8.66
CA ARG A 6 -15.21 -6.32 -8.72
C ARG A 6 -14.57 -6.40 -7.34
N PRO A 7 -14.55 -7.58 -6.70
CA PRO A 7 -13.74 -7.74 -5.51
C PRO A 7 -12.30 -7.41 -5.88
N ILE A 8 -11.71 -6.49 -5.13
CA ILE A 8 -10.30 -6.14 -5.26
C ILE A 8 -9.58 -7.06 -4.31
N GLU A 9 -8.85 -8.00 -4.89
CA GLU A 9 -7.99 -8.88 -4.13
C GLU A 9 -6.73 -8.10 -3.77
N VAL A 10 -6.63 -7.75 -2.49
CA VAL A 10 -5.47 -7.08 -1.94
C VAL A 10 -4.59 -8.15 -1.32
N ASN A 11 -3.37 -8.28 -1.84
CA ASN A 11 -2.35 -9.15 -1.30
C ASN A 11 -1.34 -8.31 -0.52
N ILE A 12 -1.03 -8.74 0.69
CA ILE A 12 -0.02 -8.12 1.55
C ILE A 12 1.10 -9.12 1.70
N GLU A 13 2.29 -8.73 1.27
CA GLU A 13 3.49 -9.55 1.38
C GLU A 13 4.51 -8.84 2.26
N GLU A 14 5.10 -9.57 3.21
CA GLU A 14 6.19 -9.04 4.01
C GLU A 14 7.52 -9.48 3.40
N ARG A 15 8.44 -8.53 3.28
CA ARG A 15 9.81 -8.77 2.81
C ARG A 15 10.79 -8.15 3.78
N GLU A 16 11.87 -8.86 4.07
CA GLU A 16 13.01 -8.29 4.78
C GLU A 16 13.86 -7.48 3.82
N ASP A 17 14.03 -6.18 4.09
CA ASP A 17 14.93 -5.27 3.37
C ASP A 17 16.01 -4.79 4.35
N GLY A 18 17.10 -5.54 4.43
CA GLY A 18 18.13 -5.34 5.44
C GLY A 18 17.62 -5.68 6.85
N ASP A 19 17.62 -4.70 7.75
CA ASP A 19 17.19 -4.86 9.15
C ASP A 19 15.71 -4.49 9.38
N ILE A 20 14.97 -4.13 8.33
CA ILE A 20 13.56 -3.75 8.43
C ILE A 20 12.65 -4.71 7.65
N THR A 21 11.49 -5.00 8.22
CA THR A 21 10.41 -5.70 7.52
C THR A 21 9.57 -4.70 6.76
N VAL A 22 9.61 -4.76 5.43
CA VAL A 22 8.81 -3.94 4.53
C VAL A 22 7.55 -4.71 4.16
N THR A 23 6.42 -4.03 4.16
CA THR A 23 5.13 -4.59 3.77
C THR A 23 4.78 -4.13 2.36
N ASP A 24 4.90 -5.02 1.38
CA ASP A 24 4.48 -4.79 0.01
C ASP A 24 2.95 -4.95 -0.10
N VAL A 25 2.30 -3.98 -0.73
CA VAL A 25 0.86 -4.01 -1.00
C VAL A 25 0.66 -4.22 -2.50
N LEU A 26 -0.07 -5.29 -2.83
CA LEU A 26 -0.37 -5.69 -4.20
C LEU A 26 -1.88 -5.75 -4.43
N ILE A 27 -2.30 -5.43 -5.65
CA ILE A 27 -3.64 -5.70 -6.13
C ILE A 27 -3.53 -6.79 -7.21
N GLY A 28 -4.08 -7.97 -6.90
CA GLY A 28 -3.81 -9.18 -7.68
C GLY A 28 -2.31 -9.50 -7.65
N GLU A 29 -1.65 -9.40 -8.81
CA GLU A 29 -0.21 -9.65 -9.00
C GLU A 29 0.61 -8.35 -9.15
N SER A 30 -0.03 -7.19 -9.17
CA SER A 30 0.64 -5.90 -9.38
C SER A 30 0.91 -5.22 -8.05
N LYS A 31 2.18 -4.97 -7.73
CA LYS A 31 2.57 -4.13 -6.59
C LYS A 31 2.11 -2.70 -6.84
N ILE A 32 1.38 -2.14 -5.90
CA ILE A 32 0.90 -0.75 -5.96
C ILE A 32 1.73 0.18 -5.06
N GLY A 33 2.37 -0.39 -4.04
CA GLY A 33 3.17 0.35 -3.10
C GLY A 33 3.78 -0.54 -2.03
N GLU A 34 4.49 0.09 -1.11
CA GLU A 34 5.16 -0.55 0.02
C GLU A 34 5.01 0.33 1.26
N VAL A 35 4.99 -0.31 2.42
CA VAL A 35 4.99 0.35 3.73
C VAL A 35 6.26 -0.05 4.46
N ARG A 36 7.08 0.95 4.79
CA ARG A 36 8.28 0.78 5.61
C ARG A 36 8.00 1.23 7.04
N PRO A 37 8.38 0.44 8.06
CA PRO A 37 8.37 0.92 9.44
C PRO A 37 9.42 2.02 9.60
N ALA A 38 9.03 3.13 10.21
CA ALA A 38 9.86 4.30 10.45
C ALA A 38 9.64 4.80 11.88
N ASP A 39 10.52 4.37 12.81
CA ASP A 39 10.45 4.67 14.24
C ASP A 39 9.10 4.28 14.89
N ASP A 40 8.24 5.26 15.20
CA ASP A 40 6.90 5.12 15.78
C ASP A 40 5.77 5.25 14.74
N ARG A 41 6.12 5.17 13.45
CA ARG A 41 5.26 5.44 12.29
C ARG A 41 5.52 4.46 11.17
N PHE A 42 4.73 4.61 10.12
CA PHE A 42 4.80 3.82 8.89
C PHE A 42 4.87 4.75 7.69
N ASP A 43 5.91 4.62 6.88
CA ASP A 43 6.07 5.37 5.64
C ASP A 43 5.51 4.52 4.49
N ALA A 44 4.38 4.94 3.92
CA ALA A 44 3.77 4.31 2.76
C ALA A 44 4.22 5.01 1.48
N SER A 45 4.79 4.28 0.55
CA SER A 45 5.21 4.77 -0.76
C SER A 45 4.41 4.07 -1.85
N LEU A 46 3.70 4.83 -2.69
CA LEU A 46 3.25 4.30 -3.98
C LEU A 46 4.43 4.22 -4.96
N GLU A 47 4.30 3.34 -5.94
CA GLU A 47 5.30 3.23 -7.00
C GLU A 47 5.41 4.55 -7.78
N GLY A 48 6.56 5.22 -7.69
CA GLY A 48 6.82 6.48 -8.39
C GLY A 48 6.39 7.75 -7.65
N GLU A 49 5.80 7.63 -6.46
CA GLU A 49 5.40 8.77 -5.63
C GLU A 49 6.29 8.95 -4.41
N SER A 50 6.15 10.12 -3.75
CA SER A 50 6.86 10.37 -2.49
C SER A 50 6.21 9.59 -1.34
N PRO A 51 7.01 9.08 -0.38
CA PRO A 51 6.48 8.37 0.77
C PRO A 51 5.69 9.32 1.67
N MET A 52 4.56 8.83 2.15
CA MET A 52 3.66 9.53 3.07
C MET A 52 3.67 8.82 4.42
N ARG A 53 3.72 9.58 5.52
CA ARG A 53 3.89 9.03 6.88
C ARG A 53 2.55 8.88 7.60
N TYR A 54 2.31 7.68 8.13
CA TYR A 54 1.08 7.29 8.83
C TYR A 54 1.37 6.77 10.23
N LYS A 55 0.34 6.75 11.09
CA LYS A 55 0.50 6.32 12.47
C LYS A 55 0.45 4.82 12.64
N THR A 56 -0.30 4.15 11.77
CA THR A 56 -0.51 2.71 11.81
C THR A 56 -0.33 2.10 10.43
N LEU A 57 -0.02 0.81 10.38
CA LEU A 57 0.06 0.05 9.14
C LEU A 57 -1.29 0.06 8.40
N ASP A 58 -2.40 -0.11 9.11
CA ASP A 58 -3.74 -0.12 8.52
C ASP A 58 -4.05 1.22 7.81
N GLU A 59 -3.75 2.35 8.44
CA GLU A 59 -3.91 3.68 7.82
C GLU A 59 -3.04 3.84 6.56
N ALA A 60 -1.81 3.34 6.60
CA ALA A 60 -0.90 3.35 5.45
C ALA A 60 -1.46 2.54 4.29
N VAL A 61 -1.85 1.29 4.54
CA VAL A 61 -2.41 0.38 3.52
C VAL A 61 -3.71 0.93 2.94
N GLU A 62 -4.63 1.42 3.78
CA GLU A 62 -5.87 2.05 3.30
C GLU A 62 -5.59 3.24 2.39
N SER A 63 -4.59 4.05 2.74
CA SER A 63 -4.26 5.23 1.95
C SER A 63 -3.65 4.85 0.60
N LEU A 64 -2.78 3.83 0.56
CA LEU A 64 -2.25 3.28 -0.70
C LEU A 64 -3.39 2.80 -1.62
N LEU A 65 -4.38 2.09 -1.06
CA LEU A 65 -5.55 1.61 -1.81
C LEU A 65 -6.46 2.74 -2.30
N LYS A 66 -6.62 3.82 -1.51
CA LYS A 66 -7.41 5.00 -1.90
C LYS A 66 -6.73 5.75 -3.04
N GLU A 67 -5.43 5.99 -2.93
CA GLU A 67 -4.67 6.73 -3.95
C GLU A 67 -4.62 5.95 -5.27
N TYR A 68 -4.38 4.64 -5.21
CA TYR A 68 -4.42 3.79 -6.40
C TYR A 68 -5.76 3.88 -7.14
N HIS A 69 -6.88 3.89 -6.41
CA HIS A 69 -8.21 4.06 -7.01
C HIS A 69 -8.43 5.44 -7.65
N LEU A 70 -7.83 6.49 -7.10
CA LEU A 70 -7.98 7.85 -7.62
C LEU A 70 -7.25 8.02 -8.95
N HIS A 71 -6.10 7.37 -9.13
CA HIS A 71 -5.32 7.44 -10.37
C HIS A 71 -5.74 6.41 -11.43
N HIS A 72 -6.37 5.30 -11.04
CA HIS A 72 -6.80 4.23 -11.95
C HIS A 72 -8.34 4.09 -12.12
N GLY A 73 -9.12 5.10 -11.71
CA GLY A 73 -10.58 5.16 -11.80
C GLY A 73 -11.14 5.59 -13.16
#